data_AF-A0A959ILL2-F1
#
_entry.id   AF-A0A959ILL2-F1
#
_cell.length_a   1.000
_cell.length_b   1.000
_cell.length_c   1.000
_cell.angle_alpha   90.00
_cell.angle_beta   90.00
_cell.angle_gamma   90.00
#
_symmetry.space_group_name_H-M   'P 1'
#
loop_
_entity.id
_entity.type
_entity.pdbx_description
1 polymer ?
#
loop_
_entity_poly.entity_id
_entity_poly.type
_entity_poly.pdbx_seq_one_letter_code
_entity_poly.pdbx_strand_id
1 'polypeptide(L)'
;MRLLLLLFFLFPFLLQAQPSQQWYQANDRGNRFEGSYTRKVSNPSISLVSLTGNLPAYTFGEKQSLQVRFFSPDVEEYNLHAEELRVSQFYWMEDKDQKSRGGWNTFSDWQVDYFLKRLSIDHRNLGVLVYLGDKADRHFAPAFIVLPQESSPPEIYIAQIRLGRPSSGGSFSLYKGRSKISAELILEQAISKKSSGTVFPIVIPFETLKKDGDWYTVEINLKEARTGDPFTYSFSFFHFPKS
;
A
#
# COMPACT_ATOMS: atom_id res chain seq x y z
N MET A 1 30.77 27.77 28.84
CA MET A 1 29.35 27.39 28.83
C MET A 1 28.84 27.52 27.39
N ARG A 2 28.85 26.44 26.61
CA ARG A 2 28.40 26.45 25.20
C ARG A 2 26.92 26.05 25.16
N LEU A 3 26.09 26.99 24.73
CA LEU A 3 24.66 26.81 24.54
C LEU A 3 24.44 25.98 23.26
N LEU A 4 24.03 24.72 23.41
CA LEU A 4 23.68 23.86 22.29
C LEU A 4 22.24 24.20 21.87
N LEU A 5 22.08 24.87 20.71
CA LEU A 5 20.76 25.08 20.11
C LEU A 5 20.25 23.74 19.56
N LEU A 6 19.24 23.18 20.23
CA LEU A 6 18.40 22.09 19.69
C LEU A 6 17.48 22.69 18.61
N LEU A 7 17.89 22.56 17.35
CA LEU A 7 17.02 22.79 16.19
C LEU A 7 16.01 21.64 16.11
N PHE A 8 14.82 21.86 16.66
CA PHE A 8 13.65 21.02 16.38
C PHE A 8 13.24 21.21 14.91
N PHE A 9 13.61 20.25 14.06
CA PHE A 9 12.98 20.12 12.76
C PHE A 9 11.52 19.69 12.98
N LEU A 10 10.61 20.67 12.98
CA LEU A 10 9.18 20.43 12.80
C LEU A 10 9.00 19.88 11.38
N PHE A 11 8.98 18.55 11.24
CA PHE A 11 8.52 17.92 10.02
C PHE A 11 7.06 18.33 9.80
N PRO A 12 6.69 18.97 8.67
CA PRO A 12 5.30 19.17 8.35
C PRO A 12 4.68 17.77 8.18
N PHE A 13 3.74 17.42 9.05
CA PHE A 13 2.86 16.28 8.82
C PHE A 13 2.19 16.52 7.47
N LEU A 14 2.60 15.74 6.47
CA LEU A 14 1.92 15.67 5.17
C LEU A 14 0.54 15.09 5.43
N LEU A 15 -0.44 15.96 5.69
CA LEU A 15 -1.86 15.61 5.63
C LEU A 15 -2.14 15.04 4.25
N GLN A 16 -2.27 13.70 4.17
CA GLN A 16 -2.91 13.07 3.02
C GLN A 16 -4.29 13.71 2.91
N ALA A 17 -4.60 14.27 1.74
CA ALA A 17 -5.91 14.83 1.50
C ALA A 17 -6.95 13.71 1.63
N GLN A 18 -7.79 13.78 2.66
CA GLN A 18 -8.88 12.84 2.87
C GLN A 18 -10.18 13.39 2.25
N PRO A 19 -11.10 12.51 1.84
CA PRO A 19 -12.43 12.93 1.41
C PRO A 19 -13.17 13.74 2.50
N SER A 20 -14.04 14.65 2.09
CA SER A 20 -14.86 15.42 3.04
C SER A 20 -15.96 14.56 3.66
N GLN A 21 -16.50 14.97 4.81
CA GLN A 21 -17.65 14.28 5.43
C GLN A 21 -18.85 14.17 4.47
N GLN A 22 -19.11 15.20 3.66
CA GLN A 22 -20.15 15.18 2.63
C GLN A 22 -19.87 14.12 1.55
N TRP A 23 -18.60 13.90 1.19
CA TRP A 23 -18.22 12.85 0.26
C TRP A 23 -18.54 11.46 0.83
N TYR A 24 -18.20 11.21 2.10
CA TYR A 24 -18.47 9.93 2.76
C TYR A 24 -19.97 9.61 2.76
N GLN A 25 -20.84 10.59 3.07
CA GLN A 25 -22.29 10.40 3.04
C GLN A 25 -22.82 10.07 1.64
N ALA A 26 -22.34 10.77 0.61
CA ALA A 26 -22.79 10.54 -0.77
C ALA A 26 -22.25 9.24 -1.40
N ASN A 27 -21.15 8.72 -0.86
CA ASN A 27 -20.43 7.56 -1.41
C ASN A 27 -20.53 6.31 -0.54
N ASP A 28 -21.45 6.29 0.42
CA ASP A 28 -21.78 5.11 1.21
C ASP A 28 -22.38 4.00 0.32
N ARG A 29 -21.83 2.78 0.44
CA ARG A 29 -22.27 1.56 -0.27
C ARG A 29 -22.62 0.42 0.68
N GLY A 30 -22.94 0.72 1.94
CA GLY A 30 -23.21 -0.28 2.97
C GLY A 30 -21.93 -0.65 3.71
N ASN A 31 -21.08 -1.50 3.13
CA ASN A 31 -19.86 -2.01 3.77
C ASN A 31 -18.59 -1.18 3.51
N ARG A 32 -18.69 -0.16 2.65
CA ARG A 32 -17.56 0.69 2.24
C ARG A 32 -18.03 2.07 1.81
N PHE A 33 -17.08 2.97 1.66
CA PHE A 33 -17.23 4.23 0.94
C PHE A 33 -16.49 4.13 -0.39
N GLU A 34 -17.13 4.45 -1.52
CA GLU A 34 -16.53 4.26 -2.84
C GLU A 34 -16.99 5.31 -3.86
N GLY A 35 -16.03 5.96 -4.51
CA GLY A 35 -16.26 6.96 -5.54
C GLY A 35 -14.99 7.66 -6.00
N SER A 36 -15.15 8.77 -6.74
CA SER A 36 -14.05 9.69 -7.07
C SER A 36 -14.14 10.94 -6.19
N TYR A 37 -13.00 11.55 -5.87
CA TYR A 37 -12.95 12.79 -5.11
C TYR A 37 -12.01 13.82 -5.74
N THR A 38 -12.22 15.10 -5.46
CA THR A 38 -11.30 16.14 -5.91
C THR A 38 -10.22 16.37 -4.87
N ARG A 39 -8.94 16.27 -5.26
CA ARG A 39 -7.81 16.53 -4.37
C ARG A 39 -7.17 17.88 -4.68
N LYS A 40 -6.94 18.71 -3.65
CA LYS A 40 -5.95 19.80 -3.75
C LYS A 40 -4.57 19.15 -3.79
N VAL A 41 -3.82 19.46 -4.84
CA VAL A 41 -2.53 18.84 -5.20
C VAL A 41 -1.43 19.06 -4.14
N SER A 42 -1.45 18.30 -3.05
CA SER A 42 -0.23 17.95 -2.31
C SER A 42 0.13 16.52 -2.69
N ASN A 43 1.21 16.33 -3.45
CA ASN A 43 1.66 15.00 -3.81
C ASN A 43 2.80 14.61 -2.87
N PRO A 44 2.65 13.56 -2.03
CA PRO A 44 3.78 13.09 -1.24
C PRO A 44 4.92 12.75 -2.19
N SER A 45 6.16 13.03 -1.77
CA SER A 45 7.34 12.76 -2.60
C SER A 45 7.44 11.29 -2.98
N ILE A 46 6.95 10.41 -2.11
CA ILE A 46 6.91 8.96 -2.25
C ILE A 46 5.80 8.37 -1.37
N SER A 47 5.10 7.34 -1.83
CA SER A 47 4.10 6.60 -1.07
C SER A 47 3.97 5.16 -1.56
N LEU A 48 3.72 4.22 -0.64
CA LEU A 48 3.19 2.90 -0.98
C LEU A 48 1.71 3.07 -1.38
N VAL A 49 1.30 2.47 -2.50
CA VAL A 49 -0.08 2.58 -3.01
C VAL A 49 -0.73 1.22 -3.28
N SER A 50 0.05 0.15 -3.21
CA SER A 50 -0.45 -1.22 -3.21
C SER A 50 0.56 -2.15 -2.57
N LEU A 51 0.09 -3.15 -1.82
CA LEU A 51 0.90 -4.28 -1.37
C LEU A 51 0.07 -5.54 -1.54
N THR A 52 0.30 -6.25 -2.64
CA THR A 52 -0.53 -7.40 -3.05
C THR A 52 0.31 -8.62 -3.37
N GLY A 53 -0.33 -9.77 -3.53
CA GLY A 53 0.26 -10.91 -4.22
C GLY A 53 0.24 -10.77 -5.74
N ASN A 54 0.52 -11.87 -6.45
CA ASN A 54 0.14 -12.02 -7.85
C ASN A 54 -1.36 -11.80 -7.99
N LEU A 55 -1.77 -10.85 -8.83
CA LEU A 55 -3.17 -10.70 -9.18
C LEU A 55 -3.55 -11.85 -10.10
N PRO A 56 -4.70 -12.51 -9.87
CA PRO A 56 -5.21 -13.44 -10.85
C PRO A 56 -5.41 -12.72 -12.19
N ALA A 57 -5.42 -13.49 -13.28
CA ALA A 57 -5.75 -12.98 -14.62
C ALA A 57 -7.23 -12.62 -14.67
N TYR A 58 -7.60 -11.56 -13.97
CA TYR A 58 -8.96 -11.11 -13.82
C TYR A 58 -9.27 -10.06 -14.87
N THR A 59 -10.26 -10.35 -15.71
CA THR A 59 -10.82 -9.41 -16.69
C THR A 59 -12.14 -8.86 -16.16
N PHE A 60 -12.23 -7.53 -15.95
CA PHE A 60 -13.50 -6.86 -15.65
C PHE A 60 -14.52 -7.09 -16.77
N GLY A 61 -15.77 -7.37 -16.41
CA GLY A 61 -16.85 -7.57 -17.39
C GLY A 61 -17.93 -8.56 -16.97
N GLU A 62 -17.68 -9.40 -15.96
CA GLU A 62 -18.60 -10.46 -15.54
C GLU A 62 -19.42 -10.12 -14.28
N LYS A 63 -19.46 -8.86 -13.84
CA LYS A 63 -20.16 -8.44 -12.61
C LYS A 63 -19.72 -9.25 -11.38
N GLN A 64 -18.46 -9.70 -11.36
CA GLN A 64 -17.98 -10.50 -10.25
C GLN A 64 -17.71 -9.59 -9.03
N SER A 65 -18.06 -10.09 -7.86
CA SER A 65 -17.65 -9.47 -6.60
C SER A 65 -16.23 -9.92 -6.28
N LEU A 66 -15.32 -8.96 -6.12
CA LEU A 66 -13.98 -9.23 -5.62
C LEU A 66 -14.02 -9.50 -4.12
N GLN A 67 -13.09 -10.33 -3.67
CA GLN A 67 -12.75 -10.48 -2.27
C GLN A 67 -11.32 -10.02 -2.05
N VAL A 68 -11.08 -9.36 -0.92
CA VAL A 68 -9.73 -9.05 -0.45
C VAL A 68 -9.49 -9.87 0.80
N ARG A 69 -8.53 -10.80 0.70
CA ARG A 69 -8.08 -11.62 1.83
C ARG A 69 -6.77 -11.07 2.36
N PHE A 70 -6.65 -10.99 3.68
CA PHE A 70 -5.42 -10.54 4.33
C PHE A 70 -5.28 -11.22 5.69
N PHE A 71 -4.05 -11.32 6.18
CA PHE A 71 -3.77 -11.90 7.49
C PHE A 71 -3.42 -10.80 8.49
N SER A 72 -4.03 -10.86 9.68
CA SER A 72 -3.72 -9.99 10.82
C SER A 72 -3.11 -10.85 11.93
N PRO A 73 -1.93 -10.53 12.47
CA PRO A 73 -1.33 -11.32 13.55
C PRO A 73 -2.18 -11.30 14.82
N ASP A 74 -2.79 -10.17 15.11
CA ASP A 74 -3.58 -9.93 16.31
C ASP A 74 -4.99 -9.44 15.96
N VAL A 75 -5.87 -9.37 16.96
CA VAL A 75 -7.12 -8.60 16.89
C VAL A 75 -6.74 -7.14 17.04
N GLU A 76 -6.77 -6.39 15.96
CA GLU A 76 -6.37 -5.00 15.93
C GLU A 76 -7.25 -4.19 14.98
N GLU A 77 -7.13 -2.86 15.06
CA GLU A 77 -7.78 -2.02 14.09
C GLU A 77 -7.16 -2.20 12.71
N TYR A 78 -7.95 -2.13 11.66
CA TYR A 78 -7.43 -2.14 10.31
C TYR A 78 -8.16 -1.14 9.43
N ASN A 79 -7.53 -0.80 8.32
CA ASN A 79 -8.16 0.01 7.28
C ASN A 79 -7.78 -0.54 5.92
N LEU A 80 -8.78 -1.02 5.18
CA LEU A 80 -8.62 -1.42 3.80
C LEU A 80 -8.92 -0.22 2.90
N HIS A 81 -7.95 0.10 2.07
CA HIS A 81 -8.01 1.21 1.12
C HIS A 81 -7.69 0.71 -0.29
N ALA A 82 -8.44 1.19 -1.29
CA ALA A 82 -8.10 1.01 -2.69
C ALA A 82 -8.11 2.34 -3.46
N GLU A 83 -7.10 2.53 -4.30
CA GLU A 83 -6.95 3.70 -5.15
C GLU A 83 -6.29 3.35 -6.48
N GLU A 84 -6.27 4.30 -7.41
CA GLU A 84 -5.56 4.12 -8.68
C GLU A 84 -4.04 4.12 -8.49
N LEU A 85 -3.31 3.12 -8.96
CA LEU A 85 -1.84 3.14 -9.00
C LEU A 85 -1.35 4.44 -9.66
N ARG A 86 -1.79 4.68 -10.89
CA ARG A 86 -1.56 5.91 -11.66
C ARG A 86 -2.83 6.75 -11.65
N VAL A 87 -2.79 7.84 -10.89
CA VAL A 87 -3.95 8.70 -10.68
C VAL A 87 -4.43 9.33 -12.00
N SER A 88 -5.69 9.08 -12.34
CA SER A 88 -6.39 9.69 -13.47
C SER A 88 -7.76 10.25 -13.06
N GLN A 89 -8.51 9.53 -12.22
CA GLN A 89 -9.88 9.90 -11.80
C GLN A 89 -9.99 10.17 -10.30
N PHE A 90 -8.91 10.00 -9.54
CA PHE A 90 -8.90 10.05 -8.08
C PHE A 90 -9.92 9.10 -7.46
N TYR A 91 -9.99 7.88 -7.97
CA TYR A 91 -10.80 6.83 -7.37
C TYR A 91 -10.30 6.49 -5.96
N TRP A 92 -11.26 6.29 -5.05
CA TRP A 92 -11.06 5.97 -3.65
C TRP A 92 -12.11 4.96 -3.21
N MET A 93 -11.66 3.90 -2.55
CA MET A 93 -12.50 2.99 -1.79
C MET A 93 -11.90 2.78 -0.42
N GLU A 94 -12.71 2.92 0.61
CA GLU A 94 -12.33 2.66 2.01
C GLU A 94 -13.40 1.80 2.67
N ASP A 95 -12.98 0.74 3.34
CA ASP A 95 -13.90 -0.11 4.07
C ASP A 95 -14.44 0.58 5.34
N LYS A 96 -15.54 0.04 5.87
CA LYS A 96 -16.12 0.51 7.14
C LYS A 96 -15.81 -0.39 8.32
N ASP A 97 -15.40 -1.62 8.04
CA ASP A 97 -14.97 -2.53 9.09
C ASP A 97 -13.62 -2.07 9.59
N GLN A 98 -13.49 -1.93 10.91
CA GLN A 98 -12.27 -1.38 11.51
C GLN A 98 -11.60 -2.34 12.47
N LYS A 99 -12.03 -3.61 12.57
CA LYS A 99 -11.43 -4.58 13.49
C LYS A 99 -11.21 -5.94 12.84
N SER A 100 -9.97 -6.40 12.86
CA SER A 100 -9.61 -7.73 12.41
C SER A 100 -9.97 -8.76 13.48
N ARG A 101 -10.12 -10.03 13.10
CA ARG A 101 -10.39 -11.13 14.03
C ARG A 101 -9.13 -11.84 14.53
N GLY A 102 -7.94 -11.34 14.16
CA GLY A 102 -6.73 -12.16 14.13
C GLY A 102 -6.83 -13.28 13.08
N GLY A 103 -5.70 -13.74 12.57
CA GLY A 103 -5.66 -14.71 11.48
C GLY A 103 -6.15 -14.15 10.14
N TRP A 104 -6.76 -15.00 9.33
CA TRP A 104 -7.28 -14.63 8.02
C TRP A 104 -8.60 -13.85 8.12
N ASN A 105 -8.60 -12.68 7.48
CA ASN A 105 -9.76 -11.80 7.33
C ASN A 105 -10.14 -11.74 5.84
N THR A 106 -11.41 -11.46 5.57
CA THR A 106 -11.94 -11.34 4.20
C THR A 106 -12.90 -10.17 4.14
N PHE A 107 -12.58 -9.21 3.28
CA PHE A 107 -13.51 -8.20 2.83
C PHE A 107 -14.21 -8.71 1.57
N SER A 108 -15.54 -8.76 1.59
CA SER A 108 -16.37 -9.31 0.51
C SER A 108 -17.28 -8.27 -0.13
N ASP A 109 -18.03 -8.70 -1.16
CA ASP A 109 -19.09 -7.92 -1.80
C ASP A 109 -18.60 -6.62 -2.44
N TRP A 110 -17.35 -6.62 -2.89
CA TRP A 110 -16.76 -5.50 -3.62
C TRP A 110 -17.08 -5.59 -5.10
N GLN A 111 -18.18 -4.94 -5.50
CA GLN A 111 -18.63 -4.83 -6.89
C GLN A 111 -17.84 -3.75 -7.65
N VAL A 112 -16.54 -3.99 -7.83
CA VAL A 112 -15.60 -3.00 -8.37
C VAL A 112 -15.90 -2.63 -9.84
N ASP A 113 -16.40 -3.58 -10.63
CA ASP A 113 -16.70 -3.43 -12.07
C ASP A 113 -17.60 -2.23 -12.35
N TYR A 114 -18.60 -2.01 -11.49
CA TYR A 114 -19.58 -0.92 -11.67
C TYR A 114 -18.89 0.44 -11.66
N PHE A 115 -17.96 0.67 -10.72
CA PHE A 115 -17.28 1.95 -10.57
C PHE A 115 -16.14 2.13 -11.56
N LEU A 116 -15.28 1.13 -11.72
CA LEU A 116 -14.11 1.28 -12.60
C LEU A 116 -14.53 1.41 -14.06
N LYS A 117 -15.58 0.70 -14.51
CA LYS A 117 -16.16 0.91 -15.84
C LYS A 117 -16.74 2.31 -16.01
N ARG A 118 -17.49 2.80 -15.03
CA ARG A 118 -18.08 4.16 -15.06
C ARG A 118 -17.00 5.23 -15.13
N LEU A 119 -15.89 5.05 -14.43
CA LEU A 119 -14.76 5.96 -14.39
C LEU A 119 -13.74 5.72 -15.52
N SER A 120 -13.95 4.71 -16.37
CA SER A 120 -12.99 4.30 -17.41
C SER A 120 -11.58 4.00 -16.87
N ILE A 121 -11.50 3.42 -15.67
CA ILE A 121 -10.24 3.01 -15.03
C ILE A 121 -9.94 1.56 -15.40
N ASP A 122 -8.71 1.30 -15.86
CA ASP A 122 -8.21 -0.05 -16.14
C ASP A 122 -8.06 -0.86 -14.84
N HIS A 123 -8.50 -2.13 -14.81
CA HIS A 123 -8.34 -3.03 -13.67
C HIS A 123 -6.91 -3.14 -13.17
N ARG A 124 -5.94 -3.11 -14.08
CA ARG A 124 -4.51 -3.20 -13.76
C ARG A 124 -3.98 -1.95 -13.08
N ASN A 125 -4.77 -0.88 -13.06
CA ASN A 125 -4.47 0.36 -12.38
C ASN A 125 -5.04 0.41 -10.96
N LEU A 126 -5.61 -0.67 -10.42
CA LEU A 126 -6.12 -0.71 -9.05
C LEU A 126 -5.02 -1.13 -8.07
N GLY A 127 -4.76 -0.31 -7.07
CA GLY A 127 -3.92 -0.63 -5.91
C GLY A 127 -4.75 -0.87 -4.68
N VAL A 128 -4.33 -1.80 -3.82
CA VAL A 128 -5.00 -2.14 -2.56
C VAL A 128 -3.98 -2.16 -1.42
N LEU A 129 -4.35 -1.53 -0.32
CA LEU A 129 -3.60 -1.49 0.93
C LEU A 129 -4.49 -1.91 2.08
N VAL A 130 -3.91 -2.64 3.02
CA VAL A 130 -4.54 -2.92 4.31
C VAL A 130 -3.58 -2.43 5.39
N TYR A 131 -3.94 -1.35 6.06
CA TYR A 131 -3.23 -0.85 7.23
C TYR A 131 -3.60 -1.68 8.45
N LEU A 132 -2.61 -1.99 9.28
CA LEU A 132 -2.78 -2.63 10.59
C LEU A 132 -2.47 -1.58 11.67
N GLY A 133 -3.47 -1.24 12.48
CA GLY A 133 -3.41 -0.14 13.44
C GLY A 133 -3.47 1.25 12.79
N ASP A 134 -2.70 2.19 13.33
CA ASP A 134 -2.67 3.58 12.86
C ASP A 134 -1.98 3.69 11.48
N LYS A 135 -2.59 4.44 10.55
CA LYS A 135 -2.03 4.72 9.22
C LYS A 135 -0.65 5.39 9.30
N ALA A 136 -0.37 6.15 10.36
CA ALA A 136 0.91 6.82 10.59
C ALA A 136 2.07 5.83 10.80
N ASP A 137 1.79 4.65 11.37
CA ASP A 137 2.80 3.62 11.67
C ASP A 137 3.26 2.88 10.41
N ARG A 138 2.46 2.91 9.33
CA ARG A 138 2.77 2.26 8.05
C ARG A 138 3.04 0.77 8.21
N HIS A 139 2.25 0.14 9.06
CA HIS A 139 2.17 -1.31 9.20
C HIS A 139 1.08 -1.84 8.28
N PHE A 140 1.40 -2.87 7.50
CA PHE A 140 0.52 -3.38 6.46
C PHE A 140 0.31 -4.88 6.55
N ALA A 141 -0.86 -5.32 6.15
CA ALA A 141 -1.08 -6.70 5.72
C ALA A 141 -1.06 -6.76 4.18
N PRO A 142 -0.31 -7.68 3.57
CA PRO A 142 -0.44 -7.93 2.14
C PRO A 142 -1.88 -8.33 1.77
N ALA A 143 -2.43 -7.69 0.74
CA ALA A 143 -3.80 -7.88 0.28
C ALA A 143 -3.85 -8.85 -0.91
N PHE A 144 -4.58 -9.95 -0.77
CA PHE A 144 -4.81 -10.90 -1.86
C PHE A 144 -6.20 -10.65 -2.45
N ILE A 145 -6.21 -10.07 -3.64
CA ILE A 145 -7.42 -9.94 -4.43
C ILE A 145 -7.68 -11.30 -5.07
N VAL A 146 -8.77 -11.94 -4.66
CA VAL A 146 -9.12 -13.28 -5.13
C VAL A 146 -10.54 -13.30 -5.67
N LEU A 147 -10.78 -14.19 -6.62
CA LEU A 147 -12.12 -14.64 -6.93
C LEU A 147 -12.56 -15.67 -5.87
N PRO A 148 -13.86 -15.74 -5.52
CA PRO A 148 -14.34 -16.68 -4.50
C PRO A 148 -13.99 -18.16 -4.74
N GLN A 149 -13.60 -18.53 -5.96
CA GLN A 149 -13.29 -19.90 -6.37
C GLN A 149 -11.79 -20.17 -6.60
N GLU A 150 -10.92 -19.16 -6.46
CA GLU A 150 -9.47 -19.34 -6.65
C GLU A 150 -8.74 -19.54 -5.32
N SER A 151 -7.87 -20.55 -5.28
CA SER A 151 -7.17 -20.96 -4.05
C SER A 151 -5.65 -21.03 -4.18
N SER A 152 -5.06 -20.63 -5.31
CA SER A 152 -3.61 -20.72 -5.46
C SER A 152 -2.90 -19.75 -4.51
N PRO A 153 -2.00 -20.23 -3.65
CA PRO A 153 -1.26 -19.36 -2.76
C PRO A 153 -0.34 -18.45 -3.59
N PRO A 154 -0.21 -17.18 -3.21
CA PRO A 154 0.76 -16.29 -3.82
C PRO A 154 2.19 -16.76 -3.52
N GLU A 155 3.11 -16.47 -4.43
CA GLU A 155 4.54 -16.80 -4.27
C GLU A 155 5.42 -15.55 -4.07
N ILE A 156 4.85 -14.38 -4.35
CA ILE A 156 5.54 -13.09 -4.25
C ILE A 156 4.63 -12.04 -3.63
N TYR A 157 5.22 -11.03 -3.00
CA TYR A 157 4.58 -9.73 -2.78
C TYR A 157 5.04 -8.72 -3.82
N ILE A 158 4.11 -7.86 -4.23
CA ILE A 158 4.36 -6.73 -5.13
C ILE A 158 3.95 -5.47 -4.39
N ALA A 159 4.94 -4.67 -4.00
CA ALA A 159 4.75 -3.34 -3.44
C ALA A 159 4.82 -2.31 -4.57
N GLN A 160 3.71 -1.63 -4.85
CA GLN A 160 3.68 -0.55 -5.84
C GLN A 160 3.98 0.78 -5.16
N ILE A 161 5.07 1.41 -5.58
CA ILE A 161 5.58 2.65 -5.00
C ILE A 161 5.28 3.80 -5.94
N ARG A 162 4.45 4.74 -5.51
CA ARG A 162 4.19 5.99 -6.23
C ARG A 162 5.21 7.05 -5.84
N LEU A 163 5.74 7.76 -6.84
CA LEU A 163 6.61 8.92 -6.70
C LEU A 163 5.86 10.19 -7.09
N GLY A 164 5.93 11.21 -6.22
CA GLY A 164 5.46 12.56 -6.52
C GLY A 164 6.47 13.40 -7.29
N ARG A 165 7.72 12.93 -7.40
CA ARG A 165 8.83 13.60 -8.12
C ARG A 165 9.71 12.60 -8.87
N PRO A 166 10.32 12.99 -10.00
CA PRO A 166 11.24 12.11 -10.73
C PRO A 166 12.45 11.68 -9.88
N SER A 167 12.83 10.40 -9.99
CA SER A 167 13.99 9.82 -9.31
C SER A 167 15.09 9.44 -10.31
N SER A 168 16.36 9.57 -9.90
CA SER A 168 17.51 9.05 -10.65
C SER A 168 17.84 7.58 -10.32
N GLY A 169 17.04 6.95 -9.47
CA GLY A 169 17.22 5.59 -8.97
C GLY A 169 17.64 5.56 -7.51
N GLY A 170 18.09 4.40 -7.05
CA GLY A 170 18.50 4.18 -5.67
C GLY A 170 18.56 2.70 -5.32
N SER A 171 18.15 2.34 -4.11
CA SER A 171 18.03 0.94 -3.68
C SER A 171 16.81 0.75 -2.77
N PHE A 172 16.42 -0.51 -2.59
CA PHE A 172 15.62 -0.91 -1.45
C PHE A 172 16.33 -2.00 -0.66
N SER A 173 16.05 -2.03 0.63
CA SER A 173 16.54 -3.02 1.58
C SER A 173 15.36 -3.65 2.30
N LEU A 174 15.39 -4.97 2.45
CA LEU A 174 14.41 -5.76 3.18
C LEU A 174 15.04 -6.23 4.50
N TYR A 175 14.35 -5.97 5.60
CA TYR A 175 14.79 -6.35 6.94
C TYR A 175 13.76 -7.25 7.62
N LYS A 176 14.22 -8.18 8.46
CA LYS A 176 13.35 -8.98 9.35
C LYS A 176 13.08 -8.22 10.65
N GLY A 177 11.85 -7.78 10.85
CA GLY A 177 11.38 -7.09 12.05
C GLY A 177 10.35 -6.00 11.74
N ARG A 178 9.68 -5.48 12.80
CA ARG A 178 8.72 -4.36 12.71
C ARG A 178 9.37 -3.01 12.43
N SER A 179 10.68 -2.87 12.66
CA SER A 179 11.43 -1.64 12.39
C SER A 179 12.88 -1.94 12.04
N LYS A 180 13.55 -1.03 11.32
CA LYS A 180 14.98 -1.15 10.96
C LYS A 180 15.93 -1.18 12.17
N ILE A 181 15.56 -0.54 13.28
CA ILE A 181 16.45 -0.33 14.45
C ILE A 181 16.83 -1.66 15.11
N SER A 182 15.98 -2.68 15.01
CA SER A 182 16.16 -3.98 15.65
C SER A 182 16.13 -5.16 14.66
N ALA A 183 16.40 -4.90 13.37
CA ALA A 183 16.13 -5.87 12.31
C ALA A 183 17.37 -6.38 11.58
N GLU A 184 17.31 -7.65 11.17
CA GLU A 184 18.33 -8.32 10.36
C GLU A 184 18.14 -7.96 8.88
N LEU A 185 19.19 -7.49 8.20
CA LEU A 185 19.15 -7.28 6.75
C LEU A 185 19.04 -8.63 6.01
N ILE A 186 18.05 -8.76 5.14
CA ILE A 186 17.81 -9.96 4.33
C ILE A 186 18.36 -9.77 2.92
N LEU A 187 18.01 -8.65 2.30
CA LEU A 187 18.29 -8.36 0.90
C LEU A 187 18.48 -6.85 0.73
N GLU A 188 19.39 -6.47 -0.15
CA GLU A 188 19.45 -5.14 -0.74
C GLU A 188 19.52 -5.26 -2.25
N GLN A 189 18.73 -4.45 -2.95
CA GLN A 189 18.66 -4.47 -4.41
C GLN A 189 18.61 -3.05 -4.98
N ALA A 190 19.36 -2.84 -6.06
CA ALA A 190 19.37 -1.59 -6.78
C ALA A 190 18.05 -1.34 -7.54
N ILE A 191 17.58 -0.10 -7.51
CA ILE A 191 16.48 0.41 -8.33
C ILE A 191 17.10 1.15 -9.51
N SER A 192 17.26 0.44 -10.63
CA SER A 192 18.15 0.80 -11.75
C SER A 192 17.54 1.74 -12.80
N LYS A 193 16.41 2.41 -12.52
CA LYS A 193 15.71 3.23 -13.53
C LYS A 193 15.54 4.69 -13.12
N LYS A 194 15.74 5.59 -14.09
CA LYS A 194 14.99 6.85 -14.16
C LYS A 194 13.52 6.47 -14.32
N SER A 195 12.78 6.45 -13.22
CA SER A 195 11.32 6.28 -13.26
C SER A 195 10.72 7.58 -13.78
N SER A 196 10.53 7.67 -15.10
CA SER A 196 9.72 8.71 -15.74
C SER A 196 8.22 8.48 -15.60
N GLY A 197 7.81 7.45 -14.84
CA GLY A 197 6.44 7.13 -14.52
C GLY A 197 6.22 7.19 -13.02
N THR A 198 5.05 7.69 -12.63
CA THR A 198 4.63 7.93 -11.25
C THR A 198 4.65 6.70 -10.36
N VAL A 199 4.74 5.46 -10.87
CA VAL A 199 4.71 4.22 -10.05
C VAL A 199 5.73 3.19 -10.53
N PHE A 200 6.40 2.50 -9.61
CA PHE A 200 7.23 1.33 -9.89
C PHE A 200 7.01 0.20 -8.87
N PRO A 201 7.18 -1.08 -9.28
CA PRO A 201 7.05 -2.21 -8.38
C PRO A 201 8.36 -2.54 -7.65
N ILE A 202 8.25 -2.95 -6.40
CA ILE A 202 9.25 -3.76 -5.67
C ILE A 202 8.66 -5.15 -5.53
N VAL A 203 9.39 -6.17 -6.00
CA VAL A 203 8.98 -7.57 -5.93
C VAL A 203 9.73 -8.24 -4.78
N ILE A 204 9.00 -8.88 -3.88
CA ILE A 204 9.54 -9.58 -2.72
C ILE A 204 9.12 -11.05 -2.82
N PRO A 205 9.99 -11.92 -3.34
CA PRO A 205 9.70 -13.35 -3.42
C PRO A 205 9.63 -14.00 -2.03
N PHE A 206 8.70 -14.93 -1.81
CA PHE A 206 8.49 -15.53 -0.49
C PHE A 206 9.71 -16.31 0.00
N GLU A 207 10.52 -16.88 -0.89
CA GLU A 207 11.77 -17.56 -0.54
C GLU A 207 12.80 -16.62 0.10
N THR A 208 12.66 -15.30 -0.08
CA THR A 208 13.50 -14.32 0.63
C THR A 208 13.08 -14.13 2.09
N LEU A 209 11.84 -14.49 2.43
CA LEU A 209 11.27 -14.32 3.77
C LEU A 209 11.67 -15.53 4.63
N LYS A 210 12.71 -15.34 5.44
CA LYS A 210 13.35 -16.41 6.23
C LYS A 210 12.44 -17.08 7.26
N LYS A 211 11.30 -16.48 7.60
CA LYS A 211 10.37 -16.96 8.62
C LYS A 211 8.92 -16.54 8.33
N ASP A 212 8.06 -17.53 8.31
CA ASP A 212 6.61 -17.38 8.25
C ASP A 212 6.05 -16.82 9.58
N GLY A 213 4.98 -16.03 9.52
CA GLY A 213 4.37 -15.44 10.71
C GLY A 213 5.25 -14.41 11.42
N ASP A 214 5.91 -13.54 10.66
CA ASP A 214 6.82 -12.53 11.20
C ASP A 214 6.70 -11.19 10.45
N TRP A 215 7.22 -10.14 11.06
CA TRP A 215 7.25 -8.81 10.48
C TRP A 215 8.48 -8.58 9.63
N TYR A 216 8.31 -7.82 8.56
CA TYR A 216 9.36 -7.41 7.66
C TYR A 216 9.26 -5.91 7.39
N THR A 217 10.39 -5.22 7.29
CA THR A 217 10.46 -3.79 6.99
C THR A 217 11.14 -3.60 5.64
N VAL A 218 10.53 -2.82 4.76
CA VAL A 218 11.16 -2.34 3.51
C VAL A 218 11.61 -0.90 3.73
N GLU A 219 12.89 -0.63 3.47
CA GLU A 219 13.43 0.72 3.36
C GLU A 219 13.78 1.00 1.91
N ILE A 220 13.35 2.14 1.40
CA ILE A 220 13.59 2.59 0.03
C ILE A 220 14.40 3.87 0.12
N ASN A 221 15.59 3.87 -0.47
CA ASN A 221 16.49 5.02 -0.51
C ASN A 221 16.66 5.48 -1.96
N LEU A 222 16.16 6.67 -2.28
CA LEU A 222 16.19 7.24 -3.64
C LEU A 222 16.90 8.58 -3.67
N LYS A 223 17.21 9.05 -4.88
CA LYS A 223 17.74 10.40 -5.13
C LYS A 223 16.85 11.16 -6.10
N GLU A 224 16.54 12.41 -5.79
CA GLU A 224 15.76 13.27 -6.69
C GLU A 224 16.54 13.51 -7.99
N ALA A 225 15.87 13.36 -9.15
CA ALA A 225 16.57 13.40 -10.43
C ALA A 225 17.20 14.76 -10.75
N ARG A 226 16.64 15.86 -10.22
CA ARG A 226 17.09 17.23 -10.53
C ARG A 226 18.20 17.70 -9.58
N THR A 227 18.02 17.52 -8.28
CA THR A 227 18.93 18.03 -7.26
C THR A 227 19.96 17.00 -6.79
N GLY A 228 19.66 15.70 -6.97
CA GLY A 228 20.44 14.61 -6.39
C GLY A 228 20.15 14.38 -4.90
N ASP A 229 19.25 15.15 -4.30
CA ASP A 229 18.95 15.06 -2.87
C ASP A 229 18.40 13.68 -2.50
N PRO A 230 18.91 13.05 -1.44
CA PRO A 230 18.40 11.77 -1.00
C PRO A 230 17.02 11.93 -0.35
N PHE A 231 16.16 10.93 -0.53
CA PHE A 231 14.95 10.81 0.25
C PHE A 231 14.62 9.33 0.51
N THR A 232 14.08 9.07 1.69
CA THR A 232 13.82 7.71 2.18
C THR A 232 12.34 7.52 2.46
N TYR A 233 11.87 6.30 2.22
CA TYR A 233 10.55 5.84 2.62
C TYR A 233 10.66 4.45 3.22
N SER A 234 9.94 4.20 4.30
CA SER A 234 9.85 2.88 4.91
C SER A 234 8.41 2.50 5.21
N PHE A 235 8.17 1.21 5.18
CA PHE A 235 6.95 0.56 5.63
C PHE A 235 7.26 -0.83 6.14
N SER A 236 6.39 -1.36 7.00
CA SER A 236 6.50 -2.72 7.51
C SER A 236 5.28 -3.53 7.13
N PHE A 237 5.45 -4.82 6.89
CA PHE A 237 4.36 -5.73 6.59
C PHE A 237 4.50 -7.06 7.33
N PHE A 238 3.37 -7.71 7.58
CA PHE A 238 3.36 -9.03 8.20
C PHE A 238 3.31 -10.14 7.14
N HIS A 239 4.29 -11.04 7.16
CA HIS A 239 4.25 -12.26 6.35
C HIS A 239 3.40 -13.31 7.07
N PHE A 240 2.32 -13.76 6.44
CA PHE A 240 1.41 -14.72 7.04
C PHE A 240 2.08 -16.09 7.29
N PRO A 241 1.61 -16.87 8.28
CA PRO A 241 2.10 -18.23 8.48
C PRO A 241 1.61 -19.17 7.36
N LYS A 242 2.51 -19.91 6.70
CA LYS A 242 2.09 -20.98 5.78
C LYS A 242 1.45 -22.10 6.62
N SER A 243 0.22 -22.46 6.27
CA SER A 243 -0.52 -23.58 6.88
C SER A 243 0.05 -24.92 6.46
#